data_AF-A0A8T6UP53-F1
#
_entry.id   AF-A0A8T6UP53-F1
#
_cell.length_a   1.000
_cell.length_b   1.000
_cell.length_c   1.000
_cell.angle_alpha   90.00
_cell.angle_beta   90.00
_cell.angle_gamma   90.00
#
_symmetry.space_group_name_H-M   'P 1'
#
loop_
_entity.id
_entity.type
_entity.pdbx_description
1 polymer ?
#
loop_
_entity_poly.entity_id
_entity_poly.type
_entity_poly.pdbx_seq_one_letter_code
_entity_poly.pdbx_strand_id
1 'polypeptide(L)'
;MKLTRQEMMQYKDLLENLEPGDQTYTFHCKQGDQNDRLNIKFDSSGEYYLFHCLHCGAGGRLNSRAHSATARLQRPKRYPEGHVSKFVRLPEDLRIAGETWDVRATHWVKQYGITDEELLWNGIGYSPSRGRVILPVYRETELQGYLERKIFDEDPG
;
A
#
# COMPACT_ATOMS: atom_id res chain seq x y z
N MET A 1 -33.52 0.64 -10.50
CA MET A 1 -32.12 0.32 -10.86
C MET A 1 -31.28 0.31 -9.59
N LYS A 2 -30.18 -0.46 -9.48
CA LYS A 2 -29.40 -0.55 -8.24
C LYS A 2 -28.04 0.09 -8.41
N LEU A 3 -27.68 1.02 -7.53
CA LEU A 3 -26.33 1.58 -7.47
C LEU A 3 -25.37 0.53 -6.95
N THR A 4 -24.24 0.38 -7.64
CA THR A 4 -23.14 -0.46 -7.17
C THR A 4 -22.44 0.18 -5.98
N ARG A 5 -21.70 -0.62 -5.21
CA ARG A 5 -20.87 -0.12 -4.11
C ARG A 5 -19.83 0.89 -4.62
N GLN A 6 -19.25 0.65 -5.79
CA GLN A 6 -18.23 1.51 -6.37
C GLN A 6 -18.80 2.89 -6.73
N GLU A 7 -19.99 2.94 -7.33
CA GLU A 7 -20.69 4.21 -7.62
C GLU A 7 -21.04 4.98 -6.34
N MET A 8 -21.57 4.30 -5.32
CA MET A 8 -21.88 4.96 -4.03
C MET A 8 -20.62 5.52 -3.34
N MET A 9 -19.46 4.86 -3.49
CA MET A 9 -18.19 5.32 -2.92
C MET A 9 -17.59 6.55 -3.62
N GLN A 10 -18.07 6.93 -4.80
CA GLN A 10 -17.64 8.17 -5.47
C GLN A 10 -18.02 9.42 -4.66
N TYR A 11 -19.04 9.31 -3.81
CA TYR A 11 -19.56 10.41 -2.99
C TYR A 11 -18.95 10.47 -1.58
N LYS A 12 -17.83 9.78 -1.34
CA LYS A 12 -17.20 9.64 -0.01
C LYS A 12 -17.08 10.96 0.76
N ASP A 13 -16.70 12.04 0.10
CA ASP A 13 -16.44 13.32 0.75
C ASP A 13 -17.75 13.96 1.25
N LEU A 14 -18.88 13.69 0.60
CA LEU A 14 -20.20 14.08 1.09
C LEU A 14 -20.65 13.21 2.27
N LEU A 15 -20.35 11.90 2.22
CA LEU A 15 -20.73 10.96 3.28
C LEU A 15 -20.05 11.28 4.62
N GLU A 16 -18.78 11.70 4.56
CA GLU A 16 -17.99 12.05 5.76
C GLU A 16 -18.51 13.31 6.48
N ASN A 17 -19.30 14.15 5.81
CA ASN A 17 -19.81 15.42 6.34
C ASN A 17 -21.29 15.36 6.77
N LEU A 18 -21.98 14.23 6.58
CA LEU A 18 -23.38 14.06 6.99
C LEU A 18 -23.46 13.57 8.44
N GLU A 19 -24.27 14.21 9.27
CA GLU A 19 -24.61 13.71 10.59
C GLU A 19 -25.82 12.74 10.53
N PRO A 20 -25.98 11.81 11.49
CA PRO A 20 -27.13 10.91 11.51
C PRO A 20 -28.46 11.67 11.47
N GLY A 21 -29.31 11.35 10.49
CA GLY A 21 -30.57 12.04 10.24
C GLY A 21 -30.51 13.09 9.12
N ASP A 22 -29.32 13.55 8.76
CA ASP A 22 -29.13 14.53 7.69
C ASP A 22 -29.34 13.93 6.31
N GLN A 23 -29.60 14.82 5.36
CA GLN A 23 -29.65 14.48 3.94
C GLN A 23 -29.01 15.57 3.10
N THR A 24 -28.43 15.15 1.97
CA THR A 24 -27.88 16.05 0.95
C THR A 24 -28.34 15.61 -0.44
N TYR A 25 -28.14 16.49 -1.41
CA TYR A 25 -28.48 16.28 -2.80
C TYR A 25 -27.24 16.50 -3.67
N THR A 26 -27.03 15.62 -4.64
CA THR A 26 -25.89 15.72 -5.54
C THR A 26 -26.19 15.12 -6.91
N PHE A 27 -25.25 15.29 -7.82
CA PHE A 27 -25.35 14.86 -9.21
C PHE A 27 -25.10 13.36 -9.37
N HIS A 28 -25.92 12.69 -10.17
CA HIS A 28 -25.77 11.27 -10.48
C HIS A 28 -25.90 10.91 -11.96
N CYS A 29 -26.87 11.46 -12.71
CA CYS A 29 -27.07 11.06 -14.11
C CYS A 29 -26.51 12.08 -15.10
N LYS A 30 -25.81 11.61 -16.14
CA LYS A 30 -25.25 12.47 -17.19
C LYS A 30 -26.29 13.15 -18.11
N GLN A 31 -27.55 12.72 -18.05
CA GLN A 31 -28.59 13.11 -19.01
C GLN A 31 -29.57 14.18 -18.50
N GLY A 32 -29.34 14.78 -17.33
CA GLY A 32 -30.22 15.81 -16.78
C GLY A 32 -29.57 17.19 -16.76
N ASP A 33 -30.24 18.19 -17.31
CA ASP A 33 -29.99 19.60 -16.98
C ASP A 33 -30.28 19.81 -15.48
N GLN A 34 -29.34 20.42 -14.75
CA GLN A 34 -29.48 20.74 -13.32
C GLN A 34 -29.86 19.55 -12.43
N ASN A 35 -28.98 18.54 -12.36
CA ASN A 35 -29.33 17.19 -11.93
C ASN A 35 -28.83 16.81 -10.52
N ASP A 36 -28.94 17.70 -9.54
CA ASP A 36 -28.75 17.36 -8.12
C ASP A 36 -29.95 16.58 -7.55
N ARG A 37 -30.27 15.45 -8.19
CA ARG A 37 -31.44 14.62 -7.91
C ARG A 37 -31.10 13.33 -7.18
N LEU A 38 -29.82 13.08 -6.88
CA LEU A 38 -29.43 12.01 -5.97
C LEU A 38 -29.55 12.51 -4.54
N ASN A 39 -30.62 12.08 -3.86
CA ASN A 39 -30.72 12.21 -2.42
C ASN A 39 -29.81 11.17 -1.76
N ILE A 40 -28.99 11.65 -0.84
CA ILE A 40 -28.19 10.81 0.05
C ILE A 40 -28.59 11.17 1.47
N LYS A 41 -29.17 10.21 2.18
CA LYS A 41 -29.60 10.38 3.58
C LYS A 41 -28.76 9.50 4.49
N PHE A 42 -28.26 10.06 5.59
CA PHE A 42 -27.74 9.25 6.67
C PHE A 42 -28.90 8.88 7.59
N ASP A 43 -29.13 7.58 7.80
CA ASP A 43 -30.19 7.15 8.70
C ASP A 43 -30.01 7.73 10.11
N SER A 44 -31.11 7.91 10.84
CA SER A 44 -31.07 8.49 12.19
C SER A 44 -30.32 7.60 13.19
N SER A 45 -30.13 6.31 12.87
CA SER A 45 -29.29 5.38 13.62
C SER A 45 -27.79 5.53 13.36
N GLY A 46 -27.38 6.21 12.29
CA GLY A 46 -25.96 6.37 11.93
C GLY A 46 -25.31 5.10 11.37
N GLU A 47 -26.10 4.11 10.94
CA GLU A 47 -25.62 2.82 10.46
C GLU A 47 -25.53 2.74 8.94
N TYR A 48 -26.38 3.47 8.21
CA TYR A 48 -26.52 3.34 6.78
C TYR A 48 -26.71 4.68 6.08
N TYR A 49 -25.96 4.86 4.99
CA TYR A 49 -26.26 5.86 3.98
C TYR A 49 -27.25 5.25 2.98
N LEU A 50 -28.34 5.96 2.75
CA LEU A 50 -29.40 5.60 1.81
C LEU A 50 -29.30 6.51 0.60
N PHE A 51 -29.23 5.90 -0.58
CA PHE A 51 -29.11 6.59 -1.86
C PHE A 51 -30.39 6.42 -2.65
N HIS A 52 -30.94 7.53 -3.14
CA HIS A 52 -32.07 7.51 -4.05
C HIS A 52 -31.95 8.62 -5.11
N CYS A 53 -31.81 8.23 -6.37
CA CYS A 53 -31.85 9.17 -7.49
C CYS A 53 -33.30 9.36 -7.98
N LEU A 54 -33.83 10.58 -7.82
CA LEU A 54 -35.17 10.95 -8.27
C LEU A 54 -35.31 11.04 -9.79
N HIS A 55 -34.20 11.05 -10.53
CA HIS A 55 -34.21 11.08 -11.99
C HIS A 55 -34.34 9.69 -12.62
N CYS A 56 -33.40 8.78 -12.33
CA CYS A 56 -33.38 7.44 -12.94
C CYS A 56 -33.98 6.33 -12.05
N GLY A 57 -34.41 6.65 -10.82
CA GLY A 57 -34.89 5.66 -9.86
C GLY A 57 -33.81 4.66 -9.43
N ALA A 58 -32.53 5.00 -9.59
CA ALA A 58 -31.44 4.21 -9.06
C ALA A 58 -31.30 4.45 -7.56
N GLY A 59 -31.09 3.38 -6.79
CA GLY A 59 -30.89 3.50 -5.34
C GLY A 59 -29.98 2.43 -4.77
N GLY A 60 -29.59 2.61 -3.52
CA GLY A 60 -28.69 1.71 -2.82
C GLY A 60 -28.58 2.03 -1.34
N ARG A 61 -27.93 1.13 -0.60
CA ARG A 61 -27.57 1.35 0.81
C ARG A 61 -26.11 1.02 1.02
N LEU A 62 -25.41 1.83 1.81
CA LEU A 62 -24.02 1.63 2.18
C LEU A 62 -23.89 1.66 3.70
N ASN A 63 -23.28 0.63 4.28
CA ASN A 63 -23.03 0.60 5.72
C ASN A 63 -21.90 1.56 6.11
N SER A 64 -22.14 2.40 7.13
CA SER A 64 -21.19 3.44 7.58
C SER A 64 -19.88 2.84 8.09
N ARG A 65 -19.92 1.75 8.86
CA ARG A 65 -18.71 1.06 9.36
C ARG A 65 -17.87 0.48 8.24
N ALA A 66 -18.51 -0.10 7.22
CA ALA A 66 -17.81 -0.61 6.04
C ALA A 66 -17.15 0.51 5.23
N HIS A 67 -17.75 1.70 5.21
CA HIS A 67 -17.14 2.89 4.62
C HIS A 67 -15.92 3.35 5.44
N SER A 68 -16.06 3.53 6.75
CA SER A 68 -14.97 3.96 7.64
C SER A 68 -13.76 3.00 7.64
N ALA A 69 -14.01 1.69 7.60
CA ALA A 69 -12.94 0.69 7.51
C ALA A 69 -12.17 0.79 6.18
N THR A 70 -12.88 0.99 5.07
CA THR A 70 -12.25 1.15 3.75
C THR A 70 -11.45 2.46 3.68
N ALA A 71 -12.01 3.55 4.21
CA ALA A 71 -11.33 4.84 4.29
C ALA A 71 -10.05 4.77 5.14
N ARG A 72 -10.06 4.03 6.25
CA ARG A 72 -8.87 3.78 7.08
C ARG A 72 -7.78 3.00 6.35
N LEU A 73 -8.15 2.04 5.50
CA LEU A 73 -7.20 1.26 4.71
C LEU A 73 -6.61 2.04 3.53
N GLN A 74 -7.38 2.98 2.95
CA GLN A 74 -6.93 3.82 1.84
C GLN A 74 -6.11 5.04 2.27
N ARG A 75 -6.11 5.40 3.56
CA ARG A 75 -5.17 6.41 4.06
C ARG A 75 -3.76 5.86 3.90
N PRO A 76 -2.86 6.51 3.14
CA PRO A 76 -1.46 6.11 3.15
C PRO A 76 -1.01 6.15 4.59
N LYS A 77 -0.47 5.03 5.10
CA LYS A 77 0.14 5.01 6.43
C LYS A 77 1.20 6.11 6.41
N ARG A 78 0.90 7.25 7.04
CA ARG A 78 1.94 8.17 7.48
C ARG A 78 2.69 7.37 8.53
N TYR A 79 3.76 6.71 8.11
CA TYR A 79 4.74 6.24 9.04
C TYR A 79 5.16 7.48 9.83
N PRO A 80 5.05 7.48 11.18
CA PRO A 80 5.71 8.53 11.94
C PRO A 80 7.14 8.58 11.42
N GLU A 81 7.67 9.80 11.19
CA GLU A 81 9.07 9.98 10.84
C GLU A 81 9.88 9.23 11.90
N GLY A 82 10.28 8.02 11.54
CA GLY A 82 10.78 7.07 12.50
C GLY A 82 12.09 7.63 12.99
N HIS A 83 12.24 7.72 14.31
CA HIS A 83 13.56 7.65 14.92
C HIS A 83 14.34 6.55 14.19
N VAL A 84 15.34 6.94 13.40
CA VAL A 84 16.30 6.03 12.79
C VAL A 84 17.00 5.36 13.96
N SER A 85 16.52 4.18 14.31
CA SER A 85 17.10 3.38 15.36
C SER A 85 18.48 2.96 14.91
N LYS A 86 19.51 3.55 15.56
CA LYS A 86 20.89 3.07 15.69
C LYS A 86 21.62 2.76 14.37
N PHE A 87 22.65 3.54 14.06
CA PHE A 87 23.78 3.25 13.16
C PHE A 87 23.72 1.86 12.51
N VAL A 88 22.95 1.71 11.43
CA VAL A 88 22.92 0.45 10.70
C VAL A 88 24.25 0.33 9.97
N ARG A 89 24.92 -0.80 10.16
CA ARG A 89 26.18 -1.13 9.48
C ARG A 89 26.00 -2.45 8.74
N LEU A 90 26.55 -2.51 7.53
CA LEU A 90 26.67 -3.76 6.79
C LEU A 90 27.56 -4.74 7.55
N PRO A 91 27.42 -6.05 7.32
CA PRO A 91 28.34 -7.04 7.86
C PRO A 91 29.78 -6.72 7.45
N GLU A 92 30.73 -6.89 8.37
CA GLU A 92 32.15 -6.59 8.13
C GLU A 92 32.78 -7.55 7.11
N ASP A 93 32.20 -8.73 6.93
CA ASP A 93 32.64 -9.78 6.01
C ASP A 93 31.88 -9.75 4.66
N LEU A 94 31.17 -8.66 4.38
CA LEU A 94 30.43 -8.51 3.13
C LEU A 94 31.37 -8.50 1.94
N ARG A 95 31.22 -9.49 1.06
CA ARG A 95 31.93 -9.59 -0.21
C ARG A 95 31.05 -9.04 -1.33
N ILE A 96 31.47 -7.96 -1.97
CA ILE A 96 30.75 -7.35 -3.10
C ILE A 96 31.09 -8.05 -4.43
N ALA A 97 30.46 -7.63 -5.52
CA ALA A 97 30.68 -8.18 -6.86
C ALA A 97 32.17 -8.16 -7.25
N GLY A 98 32.68 -9.26 -7.80
CA GLY A 98 34.09 -9.42 -8.20
C GLY A 98 34.99 -10.10 -7.15
N GLU A 99 34.51 -10.27 -5.92
CA GLU A 99 35.18 -11.09 -4.90
C GLU A 99 34.71 -12.55 -4.94
N THR A 100 35.45 -13.45 -4.29
CA THR A 100 35.09 -14.88 -4.28
C THR A 100 33.83 -15.13 -3.44
N TRP A 101 32.70 -15.32 -4.11
CA TRP A 101 31.43 -15.76 -3.52
C TRP A 101 31.35 -17.29 -3.49
N ASP A 102 30.47 -17.82 -2.63
CA ASP A 102 30.02 -19.20 -2.77
C ASP A 102 29.29 -19.36 -4.12
N VAL A 103 29.58 -20.43 -4.86
CA VAL A 103 29.00 -20.70 -6.19
C VAL A 103 27.47 -20.66 -6.17
N ARG A 104 26.85 -21.10 -5.08
CA ARG A 104 25.40 -21.09 -4.90
C ARG A 104 24.86 -19.68 -4.72
N ALA A 105 25.60 -18.80 -4.04
CA ALA A 105 25.24 -17.38 -3.92
C ALA A 105 25.25 -16.71 -5.30
N THR A 106 26.28 -17.00 -6.10
CA THR A 106 26.37 -16.54 -7.50
C THR A 106 25.23 -17.08 -8.36
N HIS A 107 24.87 -18.36 -8.20
CA HIS A 107 23.75 -18.94 -8.93
C HIS A 107 22.42 -18.29 -8.54
N TRP A 108 22.21 -18.04 -7.23
CA TRP A 108 21.01 -17.39 -6.73
C TRP A 108 20.79 -16.02 -7.38
N VAL A 109 21.81 -15.13 -7.37
CA VAL A 109 21.68 -13.80 -7.98
C VAL A 109 21.40 -13.88 -9.48
N LYS A 110 22.06 -14.79 -10.19
CA LYS A 110 21.86 -15.01 -11.63
C LYS A 110 20.47 -15.57 -11.95
N GLN A 111 19.92 -16.43 -11.11
CA GLN A 111 18.56 -16.98 -11.28
C GLN A 111 17.50 -15.87 -11.25
N TYR A 112 17.74 -14.79 -10.50
CA TYR A 112 16.87 -13.62 -10.46
C TYR A 112 17.23 -12.53 -11.47
N GLY A 113 18.17 -12.81 -12.38
CA GLY A 113 18.57 -11.88 -13.43
C GLY A 113 19.39 -10.68 -12.94
N ILE A 114 19.94 -10.73 -11.73
CA ILE A 114 20.76 -9.66 -11.18
C ILE A 114 22.14 -9.71 -11.84
N THR A 115 22.51 -8.62 -12.50
CA THR A 115 23.77 -8.47 -13.24
C THR A 115 24.93 -8.06 -12.32
N ASP A 116 26.17 -8.30 -12.75
CA ASP A 116 27.37 -7.89 -12.01
C ASP A 116 27.43 -6.36 -11.82
N GLU A 117 26.92 -5.59 -12.79
CA GLU A 117 26.78 -4.13 -12.72
C GLU A 117 25.80 -3.71 -11.62
N GLU A 118 24.63 -4.36 -11.54
CA GLU A 118 23.65 -4.09 -10.48
C GLU A 118 24.18 -4.49 -9.10
N LEU A 119 24.95 -5.57 -9.00
CA LEU A 119 25.59 -5.95 -7.75
C LEU A 119 26.56 -4.87 -7.27
N LEU A 120 27.40 -4.34 -8.17
CA LEU A 120 28.36 -3.28 -7.86
C LEU A 120 27.66 -1.96 -7.52
N TRP A 121 26.73 -1.51 -8.36
CA TRP A 121 26.06 -0.22 -8.21
C TRP A 121 25.21 -0.13 -6.93
N ASN A 122 24.55 -1.23 -6.57
CA ASN A 122 23.68 -1.27 -5.40
C ASN A 122 24.38 -1.80 -4.12
N GLY A 123 25.67 -2.14 -4.20
CA GLY A 123 26.44 -2.70 -3.09
C GLY A 123 25.90 -4.05 -2.59
N ILE A 124 25.26 -4.83 -3.46
CA ILE A 124 24.74 -6.15 -3.11
C ILE A 124 25.94 -7.09 -2.91
N GLY A 125 25.95 -7.79 -1.79
CA GLY A 125 27.07 -8.63 -1.40
C GLY A 125 26.65 -9.94 -0.78
N TYR A 126 27.61 -10.85 -0.64
CA TYR A 126 27.47 -12.09 0.10
C TYR A 126 28.25 -12.01 1.41
N SER A 127 27.61 -12.37 2.53
CA SER A 127 28.28 -12.51 3.84
C SER A 127 28.51 -13.99 4.12
N PRO A 128 29.78 -14.48 4.06
CA PRO A 128 30.10 -15.88 4.32
C PRO A 128 29.76 -16.33 5.74
N SER A 129 30.01 -15.50 6.76
CA SER A 129 29.70 -15.84 8.16
C SER A 129 28.20 -16.03 8.39
N ARG A 130 27.37 -15.34 7.60
CA ARG A 130 25.90 -15.43 7.69
C ARG A 130 25.28 -16.39 6.69
N GLY A 131 26.03 -16.84 5.68
CA GLY A 131 25.52 -17.65 4.57
C GLY A 131 24.39 -16.97 3.80
N ARG A 132 24.43 -15.63 3.67
CA ARG A 132 23.31 -14.83 3.16
C ARG A 132 23.75 -13.80 2.13
N VAL A 133 22.87 -13.55 1.15
CA VAL A 133 22.97 -12.40 0.26
C VAL A 133 22.36 -11.19 0.97
N ILE A 134 23.09 -10.09 0.99
CA ILE A 134 22.73 -8.84 1.65
C ILE A 134 22.37 -7.82 0.58
N LEU A 135 21.17 -7.26 0.70
CA LEU A 135 20.64 -6.22 -0.19
C LEU A 135 20.51 -4.93 0.60
N PRO A 136 21.46 -3.99 0.47
CA PRO A 136 21.39 -2.70 1.14
C PRO A 136 20.18 -1.88 0.69
N VAL A 137 19.65 -1.08 1.60
CA VAL A 137 18.59 -0.10 1.32
C VAL A 137 19.12 1.27 1.66
N TYR A 138 19.34 2.07 0.64
CA TYR A 138 19.81 3.45 0.75
C TYR A 138 18.65 4.43 0.61
N ARG A 139 18.73 5.54 1.35
CA ARG A 139 17.98 6.76 1.06
C ARG A 139 18.98 7.81 0.63
N GLU A 140 18.90 8.21 -0.64
CA GLU A 140 19.91 9.05 -1.28
C GLU A 140 21.30 8.38 -1.22
N THR A 141 22.09 8.67 -0.20
CA THR A 141 23.42 8.07 0.03
C THR A 141 23.56 7.43 1.42
N GLU A 142 22.56 7.56 2.27
CA GLU A 142 22.59 7.07 3.64
C GLU A 142 22.00 5.66 3.73
N LEU A 143 22.76 4.72 4.29
CA LEU A 143 22.30 3.36 4.56
C LEU A 143 21.19 3.40 5.62
N GLN A 144 19.96 3.05 5.23
CA GLN A 144 18.82 2.97 6.13
C GLN A 144 18.65 1.57 6.73
N GLY A 145 19.17 0.56 6.04
CA GLY A 145 18.93 -0.83 6.38
C GLY A 145 19.54 -1.78 5.35
N TYR A 146 19.38 -3.08 5.59
CA TYR A 146 19.61 -4.09 4.56
C TYR A 146 18.63 -5.25 4.75
N LEU A 147 18.32 -5.93 3.66
CA LEU A 147 17.59 -7.18 3.67
C LEU A 147 18.58 -8.33 3.55
N GLU A 148 18.34 -9.40 4.30
CA GLU A 148 19.09 -10.63 4.15
C GLU A 148 18.24 -11.67 3.41
N ARG A 149 18.90 -12.42 2.54
CA ARG A 149 18.29 -13.54 1.81
C ARG A 149 19.06 -14.81 2.10
N LYS A 150 18.34 -15.78 2.66
CA LYS A 150 18.84 -17.14 2.84
C LYS A 150 18.94 -17.78 1.46
N ILE A 151 20.11 -18.35 1.16
CA ILE A 151 20.39 -19.00 -0.14
C ILE A 151 20.64 -20.51 0.00
N PHE A 152 20.67 -20.99 1.23
CA PHE A 152 20.80 -22.41 1.60
C PHE A 152 19.54 -22.81 2.35
N ASP A 153 19.11 -24.07 2.26
CA ASP A 153 17.97 -24.55 3.08
C ASP A 153 18.40 -24.79 4.54
N GLU A 154 19.66 -25.17 4.73
CA GLU A 154 20.31 -25.35 6.03
C GLU A 154 21.04 -24.06 6.44
N ASP A 155 20.79 -23.56 7.66
CA ASP A 155 21.61 -22.48 8.20
C ASP A 155 22.98 -23.07 8.61
N PRO A 156 24.11 -22.44 8.23
CA PRO A 156 25.40 -22.81 8.80
C PRO A 156 25.34 -22.53 10.31
N GLY A 157 25.39 -23.60 11.10
CA GLY A 157 25.35 -23.54 12.57
C GLY A 157 26.57 -22.88 13.18
#